data_AF-A0A4R7TCL9-F1
#
_entry.id   AF-A0A4R7TCL9-F1
#
_cell.length_a   1.000
_cell.length_b   1.000
_cell.length_c   1.000
_cell.angle_alpha   90.00
_cell.angle_beta   90.00
_cell.angle_gamma   90.00
#
_symmetry.space_group_name_H-M   'P 1'
#
loop_
_entity.id
_entity.type
_entity.pdbx_description
1 polymer ?
#
loop_
_entity_poly.entity_id
_entity_poly.type
_entity_poly.pdbx_seq_one_letter_code
_entity_poly.pdbx_strand_id
1 'polypeptide(L)'
;MCLGFPVSSPEAADAAHAVARQHRRAQALVSVVYLGLPLAFLVVTVVIAVTRSPFDWPAVVFPTLLLALGWFLRRRQRYQVGRWTTVGAWFGGLAVLYVGFFSLVFDVRWLAAAILPAALVCAFLGALLGRAGQRALMVPLRPELAGTQYELVLPLRGVLLTTLEIGTSSVTVRARFFGNPPGGREAARRTYELSEVTGVFAASLSGSERLKFPIALPVKVVGSAGPALILQARGEDWVLPLGAADAVADFLNGRVSAAKPTP
;
A
#
# COMPACT_ATOMS: atom_id res chain seq x y z
N MET A 1 0.49 10.68 50.19
CA MET A 1 1.18 10.83 48.89
C MET A 1 1.04 9.52 48.13
N CYS A 2 0.04 9.42 47.27
CA CYS A 2 -0.22 8.21 46.48
C CYS A 2 0.43 8.38 45.11
N LEU A 3 1.51 7.64 44.87
CA LEU A 3 2.12 7.50 43.55
C LEU A 3 1.17 6.67 42.67
N GLY A 4 0.40 7.36 41.83
CA GLY A 4 -0.48 6.73 40.83
C GLY A 4 0.36 6.15 39.70
N PHE A 5 0.59 4.84 39.75
CA PHE A 5 1.08 4.10 38.59
C PHE A 5 0.01 4.13 37.50
N PRO A 6 0.36 4.39 36.23
CA PRO A 6 -0.59 4.21 35.14
C PRO A 6 -0.84 2.72 35.02
N VAL A 7 -2.03 2.28 35.47
CA VAL A 7 -2.56 0.97 35.16
C VAL A 7 -2.67 0.92 33.64
N SER A 8 -1.70 0.29 32.99
CA SER A 8 -1.90 -0.28 31.67
C SER A 8 -2.99 -1.31 31.87
N SER A 9 -4.23 -0.97 31.51
CA SER A 9 -5.32 -1.93 31.59
C SER A 9 -4.90 -3.21 30.84
N PRO A 10 -5.27 -4.40 31.32
CA PRO A 10 -4.95 -5.65 30.61
C PRO A 10 -5.41 -5.61 29.14
N GLU A 11 -6.50 -4.89 28.87
CA GLU A 11 -7.01 -4.60 27.54
C GLU A 11 -6.05 -3.79 26.65
N ALA A 12 -5.37 -2.78 27.20
CA ALA A 12 -4.34 -2.01 26.49
C ALA A 12 -3.10 -2.86 26.17
N ALA A 13 -2.71 -3.75 27.09
CA ALA A 13 -1.61 -4.70 26.85
C ALA A 13 -1.95 -5.70 25.74
N ASP A 14 -3.17 -6.25 25.75
CA ASP A 14 -3.65 -7.17 24.72
C ASP A 14 -3.75 -6.53 23.34
N ALA A 15 -4.24 -5.28 23.27
CA ALA A 15 -4.27 -4.49 22.05
C ALA A 15 -2.85 -4.25 21.50
N ALA A 16 -1.89 -3.85 22.35
CA ALA A 16 -0.50 -3.66 21.96
C ALA A 16 0.14 -4.96 21.42
N HIS A 17 -0.10 -6.09 22.08
CA HIS A 17 0.37 -7.40 21.61
C HIS A 17 -0.25 -7.80 20.26
N ALA A 18 -1.53 -7.53 20.05
CA ALA A 18 -2.20 -7.79 18.78
C ALA A 18 -1.61 -6.96 17.64
N VAL A 19 -1.39 -5.66 17.87
CA VAL A 19 -0.74 -4.74 16.91
C VAL A 19 0.68 -5.20 16.60
N ALA A 20 1.46 -5.60 17.61
CA ALA A 20 2.82 -6.10 17.40
C ALA A 20 2.84 -7.37 16.54
N ARG A 21 1.90 -8.31 16.75
CA ARG A 21 1.75 -9.51 15.90
C ARG A 21 1.38 -9.14 14.46
N GLN A 22 0.45 -8.21 14.29
CA GLN A 22 0.00 -7.72 12.99
C GLN A 22 1.14 -7.03 12.22
N HIS A 23 1.91 -6.18 12.90
CA HIS A 23 3.11 -5.54 12.37
C HIS A 23 4.17 -6.55 11.93
N ARG A 24 4.50 -7.53 12.79
CA ARG A 24 5.49 -8.57 12.47
C ARG A 24 5.09 -9.38 11.24
N ARG A 25 3.82 -9.79 11.14
CA ARG A 25 3.30 -10.52 9.97
C ARG A 25 3.39 -9.70 8.69
N ALA A 26 2.97 -8.43 8.75
CA ALA A 26 3.07 -7.53 7.60
C ALA A 26 4.53 -7.30 7.18
N GLN A 27 5.44 -7.04 8.14
CA GLN A 27 6.86 -6.81 7.85
C GLN A 27 7.58 -8.08 7.35
N ALA A 28 7.16 -9.27 7.80
CA ALA A 28 7.67 -10.53 7.24
C ALA A 28 7.28 -10.63 5.76
N LEU A 29 6.02 -10.43 5.41
CA LEU A 29 5.54 -10.48 4.01
C LEU A 29 6.21 -9.41 3.14
N VAL A 30 6.35 -8.17 3.64
CA VAL A 30 7.11 -7.11 2.97
C VAL A 30 8.55 -7.53 2.75
N SER A 31 9.19 -8.16 3.73
CA SER A 31 10.57 -8.64 3.57
C SER A 31 10.67 -9.74 2.51
N VAL A 32 9.69 -10.64 2.42
CA VAL A 32 9.63 -11.63 1.34
C VAL A 32 9.45 -10.95 -0.02
N VAL A 33 8.57 -9.95 -0.13
CA VAL A 33 8.35 -9.21 -1.40
C VAL A 33 9.61 -8.47 -1.85
N TYR A 34 10.25 -7.72 -0.95
CA TYR A 34 11.34 -6.81 -1.32
C TYR A 34 12.72 -7.48 -1.33
N LEU A 35 12.93 -8.56 -0.57
CA LEU A 35 14.21 -9.26 -0.47
C LEU A 35 14.11 -10.71 -0.90
N GLY A 36 13.06 -11.42 -0.48
CA GLY A 36 12.86 -12.83 -0.81
C GLY A 36 12.75 -13.08 -2.32
N LEU A 37 11.92 -12.31 -3.03
CA LEU A 37 11.76 -12.43 -4.48
C LEU A 37 13.08 -12.13 -5.23
N PRO A 38 13.77 -10.99 -5.02
CA PRO A 38 15.06 -10.75 -5.66
C PRO A 38 16.15 -11.75 -5.27
N LEU A 39 16.17 -12.24 -4.02
CA LEU A 39 17.13 -13.24 -3.57
C LEU A 39 16.89 -14.60 -4.24
N ALA A 40 15.64 -15.05 -4.33
CA ALA A 40 15.31 -16.29 -5.03
C ALA A 40 15.69 -16.19 -6.52
N PHE A 41 15.44 -15.04 -7.14
CA PHE A 41 15.87 -14.75 -8.50
C PHE A 41 17.40 -14.82 -8.64
N LEU A 42 18.16 -14.18 -7.74
CA LEU A 42 19.62 -14.25 -7.70
C LEU A 42 20.11 -15.70 -7.60
N VAL A 43 19.56 -16.49 -6.66
CA VAL A 43 19.93 -17.90 -6.48
C VAL A 43 19.71 -18.69 -7.77
N VAL A 44 18.55 -18.54 -8.41
CA VAL A 44 18.24 -19.22 -9.68
C VAL A 44 19.27 -18.85 -10.76
N THR A 45 19.59 -17.56 -10.91
CA THR A 45 20.56 -17.12 -11.91
C THR A 45 21.98 -17.60 -11.63
N VAL A 46 22.40 -17.66 -10.37
CA VAL A 46 23.71 -18.19 -9.97
C VAL A 46 23.80 -19.68 -10.28
N VAL A 47 22.76 -20.45 -9.94
CA VAL A 47 22.70 -21.89 -10.26
C VAL A 47 22.80 -22.12 -11.77
N ILE A 48 22.04 -21.37 -12.58
CA ILE A 48 22.11 -21.46 -14.04
C ILE A 48 23.53 -21.13 -14.55
N ALA A 49 24.13 -20.03 -14.07
CA ALA A 49 25.46 -19.61 -14.48
C ALA A 49 26.52 -20.69 -14.17
N VAL A 50 26.54 -21.22 -12.94
CA VAL A 50 27.51 -22.24 -12.50
C VAL A 50 27.36 -23.54 -13.29
N THR A 51 26.13 -23.94 -13.65
CA THR A 51 25.90 -25.19 -14.40
C THR A 51 26.28 -25.15 -15.87
N ARG A 52 26.39 -23.95 -16.48
CA ARG A 52 26.66 -23.81 -17.92
C ARG A 52 28.09 -23.45 -18.26
N SER A 53 28.62 -22.40 -17.65
CA SER A 53 29.96 -21.91 -17.97
C SER A 53 30.49 -21.05 -16.83
N PRO A 54 31.76 -21.26 -16.40
CA PRO A 54 32.37 -20.42 -15.36
C PRO A 54 32.54 -18.95 -15.78
N PHE A 55 32.36 -18.59 -17.05
CA PHE A 55 32.51 -17.23 -17.57
C PHE A 55 31.20 -16.43 -17.74
N ASP A 56 30.04 -16.98 -17.37
CA ASP A 56 28.73 -16.31 -17.46
C ASP A 56 28.42 -15.36 -16.28
N TRP A 57 29.45 -14.84 -15.61
CA TRP A 57 29.30 -13.91 -14.48
C TRP A 57 28.46 -12.65 -14.77
N PRO A 58 28.35 -12.11 -16.02
CA PRO A 58 27.48 -10.97 -16.30
C PRO A 58 26.00 -11.26 -16.03
N ALA A 59 25.58 -12.54 -16.06
CA ALA A 59 24.21 -12.97 -15.75
C ALA A 59 23.80 -12.70 -14.28
N VAL A 60 24.77 -12.52 -13.39
CA VAL A 60 24.53 -12.33 -11.95
C VAL A 60 24.45 -10.85 -11.58
N VAL A 61 24.95 -9.94 -12.44
CA VAL A 61 25.02 -8.50 -12.16
C VAL A 61 23.64 -7.90 -11.98
N PHE A 62 22.71 -8.16 -12.91
CA PHE A 62 21.35 -7.59 -12.84
C PHE A 62 20.53 -8.11 -11.65
N PRO A 63 20.49 -9.43 -11.35
CA PRO A 63 19.88 -9.94 -10.12
C PRO A 63 20.45 -9.32 -8.84
N THR A 64 21.77 -9.09 -8.80
CA THR A 64 22.44 -8.43 -7.66
C THR A 64 21.98 -6.98 -7.53
N LEU A 65 21.88 -6.24 -8.64
CA LEU A 65 21.35 -4.88 -8.66
C LEU A 65 19.88 -4.83 -8.23
N LEU A 66 19.05 -5.79 -8.66
CA LEU A 66 17.66 -5.89 -8.21
C LEU A 66 17.56 -6.19 -6.71
N LEU A 67 18.44 -7.01 -6.14
CA LEU A 67 18.49 -7.26 -4.71
C LEU A 67 18.89 -5.99 -3.93
N ALA A 68 19.89 -5.26 -4.42
CA ALA A 68 20.29 -3.98 -3.84
C ALA A 68 19.17 -2.93 -3.93
N LEU A 69 18.47 -2.87 -5.06
CA LEU A 69 17.29 -2.03 -5.26
C LEU A 69 16.15 -2.43 -4.31
N GLY A 70 15.88 -3.73 -4.16
CA GLY A 70 14.89 -4.27 -3.23
C GLY A 70 15.19 -3.89 -1.79
N TRP A 71 16.45 -3.98 -1.37
CA TRP A 71 16.92 -3.50 -0.06
C TRP A 71 16.71 -2.00 0.15
N PHE A 72 17.11 -1.19 -0.84
CA PHE A 72 16.93 0.26 -0.79
C PHE A 72 15.44 0.65 -0.74
N LEU A 73 14.62 0.05 -1.60
CA LEU A 73 13.19 0.31 -1.65
C LEU A 73 12.49 -0.16 -0.37
N ARG A 74 12.90 -1.29 0.23
CA ARG A 74 12.37 -1.74 1.52
C ARG A 74 12.60 -0.69 2.61
N ARG A 75 13.83 -0.15 2.70
CA ARG A 75 14.15 0.89 3.70
C ARG A 75 13.24 2.12 3.56
N ARG A 76 12.90 2.52 2.33
CA ARG A 76 12.07 3.70 2.05
C ARG A 76 10.57 3.44 2.08
N GLN A 77 10.11 2.23 1.72
CA GLN A 77 8.71 1.95 1.41
C GLN A 77 8.07 0.88 2.31
N ARG A 78 8.78 0.37 3.33
CA ARG A 78 8.25 -0.63 4.29
C ARG A 78 6.97 -0.21 5.02
N TYR A 79 6.61 1.06 4.95
CA TYR A 79 5.40 1.60 5.56
C TYR A 79 4.35 2.09 4.53
N GLN A 80 4.69 2.09 3.24
CA GLN A 80 3.82 2.55 2.16
C GLN A 80 2.99 1.39 1.63
N VAL A 81 1.90 1.08 2.33
CA VAL A 81 1.09 -0.13 2.15
C VAL A 81 0.59 -0.26 0.70
N GLY A 82 0.19 0.85 0.08
CA GLY A 82 -0.28 0.88 -1.31
C GLY A 82 0.77 0.47 -2.37
N ARG A 83 2.07 0.50 -2.05
CA ARG A 83 3.14 0.18 -3.01
C ARG A 83 3.52 -1.29 -3.06
N TRP A 84 3.22 -2.06 -2.01
CA TRP A 84 3.70 -3.44 -1.88
C TRP A 84 3.22 -4.37 -2.99
N THR A 85 1.97 -4.21 -3.44
CA THR A 85 1.40 -4.95 -4.58
C THR A 85 2.15 -4.65 -5.87
N THR A 86 2.37 -3.37 -6.15
CA THR A 86 3.04 -2.92 -7.38
C THR A 86 4.49 -3.38 -7.41
N VAL A 87 5.22 -3.26 -6.30
CA VAL A 87 6.61 -3.73 -6.21
C VAL A 87 6.70 -5.24 -6.37
N GLY A 88 5.82 -6.00 -5.71
CA GLY A 88 5.76 -7.45 -5.88
C GLY A 88 5.50 -7.87 -7.32
N ALA A 89 4.58 -7.19 -8.01
CA ALA A 89 4.30 -7.44 -9.42
C ALA A 89 5.53 -7.20 -10.30
N TRP A 90 6.23 -6.07 -10.11
CA TRP A 90 7.43 -5.73 -10.87
C TRP A 90 8.56 -6.73 -10.64
N PHE A 91 8.88 -7.08 -9.39
CA PHE A 91 9.96 -8.03 -9.11
C PHE A 91 9.65 -9.44 -9.63
N GLY A 92 8.40 -9.90 -9.50
CA GLY A 92 7.99 -11.18 -10.06
C GLY A 92 8.09 -11.20 -11.59
N GLY A 93 7.59 -10.17 -12.27
CA GLY A 93 7.64 -10.06 -13.73
C GLY A 93 9.06 -9.90 -14.29
N LEU A 94 9.85 -8.98 -13.72
CA LEU A 94 11.22 -8.71 -14.17
C LEU A 94 12.13 -9.93 -14.04
N ALA A 95 11.98 -10.72 -12.96
CA ALA A 95 12.75 -11.94 -12.77
C ALA A 95 12.57 -12.91 -13.94
N VAL A 96 11.33 -13.22 -14.32
CA VAL A 96 11.04 -14.16 -15.41
C VAL A 96 11.43 -13.60 -16.77
N LEU A 97 11.17 -12.31 -17.02
CA LEU A 97 11.58 -11.66 -18.26
C LEU A 97 13.10 -11.75 -18.45
N TYR A 98 13.88 -11.56 -17.38
CA TYR A 98 15.34 -11.66 -17.44
C TYR A 98 15.82 -13.10 -17.66
N VAL A 99 15.30 -14.08 -16.91
CA VAL A 99 15.63 -15.51 -17.13
C VAL A 99 15.26 -15.93 -18.55
N GLY A 100 14.12 -15.47 -19.03
CA GLY A 100 13.65 -15.71 -20.38
C GLY A 100 14.55 -15.10 -21.45
N PHE A 101 14.94 -13.83 -21.29
CA PHE A 101 15.88 -13.15 -22.18
C PHE A 101 17.21 -13.91 -22.27
N PHE A 102 17.76 -14.35 -21.13
CA PHE A 102 18.96 -15.18 -21.13
C PHE A 102 18.74 -16.50 -21.87
N SER A 103 17.60 -17.17 -21.67
CA SER A 103 17.28 -18.43 -22.36
C SER A 103 17.17 -18.27 -23.89
N LEU A 104 16.71 -17.11 -24.37
CA LEU A 104 16.63 -16.74 -25.78
C LEU A 104 18.02 -16.53 -26.42
N VAL A 105 18.94 -15.88 -25.71
CA VAL A 105 20.33 -15.71 -26.17
C VAL A 105 21.02 -17.06 -26.39
N PHE A 106 20.56 -18.09 -25.69
CA PHE A 106 21.08 -19.46 -25.76
C PHE A 106 20.26 -20.40 -26.67
N ASP A 107 19.50 -19.84 -27.62
CA ASP A 107 18.80 -20.52 -28.73
C ASP A 107 17.74 -21.57 -28.33
N VAL A 108 17.17 -21.47 -27.13
CA VAL A 108 16.04 -22.32 -26.69
C VAL A 108 14.71 -21.70 -27.15
N ARG A 109 14.44 -21.78 -28.45
CA ARG A 109 13.32 -21.06 -29.12
C ARG A 109 11.93 -21.42 -28.61
N TRP A 110 11.70 -22.65 -28.17
CA TRP A 110 10.40 -23.05 -27.63
C TRP A 110 10.09 -22.38 -26.29
N LEU A 111 11.12 -22.05 -25.50
CA LEU A 111 10.93 -21.32 -24.23
C LEU A 111 10.43 -19.90 -24.48
N ALA A 112 10.78 -19.30 -25.63
CA ALA A 112 10.42 -17.92 -25.97
C ALA A 112 8.92 -17.64 -25.85
N ALA A 113 8.10 -18.58 -26.33
CA ALA A 113 6.64 -18.47 -26.28
C ALA A 113 6.08 -18.58 -24.85
N ALA A 114 6.81 -19.24 -23.93
CA ALA A 114 6.41 -19.43 -22.54
C ALA A 114 6.89 -18.30 -21.60
N ILE A 115 7.85 -17.47 -22.00
CA ILE A 115 8.42 -16.40 -21.15
C ILE A 115 7.33 -15.39 -20.75
N LEU A 116 6.59 -14.89 -21.73
CA LEU A 116 5.58 -13.86 -21.49
C LEU A 116 4.45 -14.35 -20.56
N PRO A 117 3.81 -15.52 -20.79
CA PRO A 117 2.81 -16.03 -19.86
C PRO A 117 3.42 -16.34 -18.49
N ALA A 118 4.63 -16.91 -18.42
CA ALA A 118 5.29 -17.15 -17.13
C ALA A 118 5.57 -15.85 -16.37
N ALA A 119 5.97 -14.78 -17.08
CA ALA A 119 6.21 -13.48 -16.48
C ALA A 119 4.92 -12.86 -15.94
N LEU A 120 3.79 -13.01 -16.64
CA LEU A 120 2.48 -12.58 -16.15
C LEU A 120 2.05 -13.37 -14.92
N VAL A 121 2.25 -14.70 -14.90
CA VAL A 121 1.95 -15.55 -13.74
C VAL A 121 2.81 -15.13 -12.54
N CYS A 122 4.11 -14.93 -12.72
CA CYS A 122 5.00 -14.51 -11.63
C CYS A 122 4.72 -13.08 -11.16
N ALA A 123 4.39 -12.15 -12.06
CA ALA A 123 3.93 -10.82 -11.69
C ALA A 123 2.62 -10.89 -10.88
N PHE A 124 1.67 -11.74 -11.29
CA PHE A 124 0.43 -11.94 -10.56
C PHE A 124 0.67 -12.54 -9.17
N LEU A 125 1.51 -13.57 -9.04
CA LEU A 125 1.88 -14.17 -7.76
C LEU A 125 2.61 -13.16 -6.84
N GLY A 126 3.51 -12.36 -7.40
CA GLY A 126 4.17 -11.27 -6.66
C GLY A 126 3.18 -10.20 -6.19
N ALA A 127 2.21 -9.84 -7.02
CA ALA A 127 1.13 -8.93 -6.66
C ALA A 127 0.24 -9.51 -5.55
N LEU A 128 -0.08 -10.79 -5.62
CA LEU A 128 -0.84 -11.50 -4.59
C LEU A 128 -0.10 -11.50 -3.24
N LEU A 129 1.21 -11.71 -3.24
CA LEU A 129 2.01 -11.65 -2.02
C LEU A 129 2.00 -10.23 -1.41
N GLY A 130 2.15 -9.20 -2.23
CA GLY A 130 2.00 -7.81 -1.79
C GLY A 130 0.59 -7.53 -1.25
N ARG A 131 -0.44 -8.09 -1.88
CA ARG A 131 -1.85 -7.98 -1.44
C ARG A 131 -2.11 -8.75 -0.15
N ALA A 132 -1.45 -9.88 0.06
CA ALA A 132 -1.50 -10.61 1.32
C ALA A 132 -0.88 -9.79 2.46
N GLY A 133 0.25 -9.10 2.20
CA GLY A 133 0.84 -8.16 3.16
C GLY A 133 -0.10 -7.01 3.51
N GLN A 134 -0.74 -6.42 2.49
CA GLN A 134 -1.77 -5.39 2.67
C GLN A 134 -2.94 -5.88 3.53
N ARG A 135 -3.50 -7.06 3.22
CA ARG A 135 -4.61 -7.65 3.98
C ARG A 135 -4.23 -7.98 5.41
N ALA A 136 -3.03 -8.51 5.62
CA ALA A 136 -2.53 -8.83 6.96
C ALA A 136 -2.45 -7.59 7.86
N LEU A 137 -2.26 -6.40 7.29
CA LEU A 137 -2.28 -5.14 8.03
C LEU A 137 -3.67 -4.48 8.09
N MET A 138 -4.49 -4.59 7.06
CA MET A 138 -5.77 -3.84 6.96
C MET A 138 -7.00 -4.61 7.45
N VAL A 139 -6.90 -5.91 7.75
CA VAL A 139 -8.06 -6.74 8.12
C VAL A 139 -7.77 -7.56 9.40
N PRO A 140 -8.37 -7.21 10.56
CA PRO A 140 -9.16 -5.98 10.81
C PRO A 140 -8.26 -4.73 10.90
N LEU A 141 -8.80 -3.59 10.46
CA LEU A 141 -8.15 -2.29 10.66
C LEU A 141 -8.30 -1.89 12.13
N ARG A 142 -7.18 -1.82 12.82
CA ARG A 142 -7.12 -1.51 14.26
C ARG A 142 -6.84 -0.03 14.48
N PRO A 143 -7.59 0.67 15.36
CA PRO A 143 -7.38 2.09 15.62
C PRO A 143 -6.00 2.37 16.22
N GLU A 144 -5.41 1.42 16.95
CA GLU A 144 -4.08 1.55 17.56
C GLU A 144 -2.96 1.66 16.51
N LEU A 145 -3.22 1.30 15.25
CA LEU A 145 -2.28 1.54 14.14
C LEU A 145 -2.07 3.03 13.87
N ALA A 146 -2.95 3.92 14.37
CA ALA A 146 -2.84 5.36 14.18
C ALA A 146 -1.47 5.90 14.61
N GLY A 147 -0.93 5.42 15.73
CA GLY A 147 0.38 5.84 16.26
C GLY A 147 1.59 5.29 15.49
N THR A 148 1.39 4.49 14.45
CA THR A 148 2.48 3.86 13.68
C THR A 148 2.86 4.67 12.44
N GLN A 149 4.01 4.36 11.83
CA GLN A 149 4.51 5.04 10.62
C GLN A 149 3.79 4.60 9.32
N TYR A 150 2.78 3.73 9.38
CA TYR A 150 2.12 3.19 8.19
C TYR A 150 1.32 4.25 7.41
N GLU A 151 1.52 4.31 6.10
CA GLU A 151 0.70 5.10 5.17
C GLU A 151 -0.36 4.18 4.57
N LEU A 152 -1.64 4.48 4.85
CA LEU A 152 -2.76 3.68 4.38
C LEU A 152 -3.28 4.24 3.06
N VAL A 153 -3.65 3.35 2.13
CA VAL A 153 -4.29 3.73 0.86
C VAL A 153 -5.58 2.94 0.73
N LEU A 154 -6.71 3.65 0.83
CA LEU A 154 -8.04 3.07 0.87
C LEU A 154 -8.81 3.45 -0.39
N PRO A 155 -9.31 2.50 -1.18
CA PRO A 155 -10.17 2.81 -2.32
C PRO A 155 -11.52 3.33 -1.83
N LEU A 156 -12.03 4.38 -2.48
CA LEU A 156 -13.39 4.86 -2.23
C LEU A 156 -14.40 3.93 -2.90
N ARG A 157 -15.46 3.60 -2.18
CA ARG A 157 -16.52 2.72 -2.65
C ARG A 157 -17.46 3.47 -3.60
N GLY A 158 -17.79 2.88 -4.75
CA GLY A 158 -18.66 3.53 -5.74
C GLY A 158 -18.02 4.70 -6.51
N VAL A 159 -16.76 5.04 -6.22
CA VAL A 159 -16.00 6.08 -6.92
C VAL A 159 -14.75 5.45 -7.52
N LEU A 160 -14.83 5.11 -8.81
CA LEU A 160 -13.75 4.44 -9.53
C LEU A 160 -12.46 5.26 -9.50
N LEU A 161 -11.33 4.56 -9.39
CA LEU A 161 -9.97 5.13 -9.49
C LEU A 161 -9.67 6.24 -8.47
N THR A 162 -10.45 6.34 -7.40
CA THR A 162 -10.25 7.35 -6.36
C THR A 162 -9.89 6.69 -5.04
N THR A 163 -8.84 7.19 -4.41
CA THR A 163 -8.28 6.63 -3.18
C THR A 163 -8.07 7.72 -2.14
N LEU A 164 -8.33 7.36 -0.89
CA LEU A 164 -7.94 8.12 0.29
C LEU A 164 -6.58 7.60 0.77
N GLU A 165 -5.55 8.43 0.68
CA GLU A 165 -4.22 8.17 1.20
C GLU A 165 -4.09 8.87 2.57
N ILE A 166 -3.87 8.09 3.64
CA ILE A 166 -3.70 8.60 5.00
C ILE A 166 -2.23 8.44 5.39
N GLY A 167 -1.51 9.55 5.32
CA GLY A 167 -0.11 9.66 5.72
C GLY A 167 0.05 9.89 7.22
N THR A 168 1.30 10.04 7.67
CA THR A 168 1.63 10.30 9.08
C THR A 168 1.34 11.75 9.48
N SER A 169 1.42 12.70 8.55
CA SER A 169 1.19 14.13 8.78
C SER A 169 0.11 14.74 7.91
N SER A 170 -0.38 14.03 6.90
CA SER A 170 -1.34 14.54 5.93
C SER A 170 -2.33 13.50 5.46
N VAL A 171 -3.49 13.99 5.00
CA VAL A 171 -4.55 13.21 4.37
C VAL A 171 -4.67 13.69 2.94
N THR A 172 -4.56 12.78 1.98
CA THR A 172 -4.66 13.08 0.56
C THR A 172 -5.83 12.34 -0.05
N VAL A 173 -6.72 13.05 -0.74
CA VAL A 173 -7.71 12.46 -1.63
C VAL A 173 -7.16 12.55 -3.04
N ARG A 174 -7.01 11.40 -3.71
CA ARG A 174 -6.39 11.31 -5.03
C ARG A 174 -7.28 10.55 -5.99
N ALA A 175 -7.57 11.16 -7.13
CA ALA A 175 -8.13 10.49 -8.29
C ALA A 175 -7.02 10.13 -9.29
N ARG A 176 -7.11 8.93 -9.86
CA ARG A 176 -6.23 8.46 -10.92
C ARG A 176 -6.95 8.59 -12.25
N PHE A 177 -6.35 9.36 -13.15
CA PHE A 177 -6.81 9.52 -14.52
C PHE A 177 -5.93 8.70 -15.46
N PHE A 178 -6.53 8.15 -16.53
CA PHE A 178 -5.78 7.52 -17.62
C PHE A 178 -5.19 8.57 -18.59
N GLY A 179 -5.69 9.81 -18.56
CA GLY A 179 -5.18 10.96 -19.32
C GLY A 179 -4.98 12.18 -18.43
N ASN A 180 -5.00 13.38 -19.03
CA ASN A 180 -4.93 14.64 -18.27
C ASN A 180 -6.25 14.90 -17.54
N PRO A 181 -6.23 15.24 -16.24
CA PRO A 181 -7.45 15.59 -15.53
C PRO A 181 -8.04 16.91 -16.05
N PRO A 182 -9.36 17.09 -16.01
CA PRO A 182 -9.96 18.40 -16.20
C PRO A 182 -9.48 19.32 -15.08
N GLY A 183 -8.81 20.42 -15.42
CA GLY A 183 -8.17 21.33 -14.46
C GLY A 183 -6.73 20.98 -14.07
N GLY A 184 -6.08 20.03 -14.77
CA GLY A 184 -4.67 19.71 -14.56
C GLY A 184 -4.41 18.75 -13.38
N ARG A 185 -3.14 18.43 -13.14
CA ARG A 185 -2.74 17.41 -12.15
C ARG A 185 -3.11 17.76 -10.71
N GLU A 186 -3.18 19.04 -10.39
CA GLU A 186 -3.56 19.53 -9.06
C GLU A 186 -5.05 19.35 -8.78
N ALA A 187 -5.91 19.45 -9.80
CA ALA A 187 -7.35 19.21 -9.65
C ALA A 187 -7.68 17.74 -9.33
N ALA A 188 -6.77 16.81 -9.62
CA ALA A 188 -6.93 15.37 -9.33
C ALA A 188 -6.44 14.97 -7.94
N ARG A 189 -5.80 15.88 -7.19
CA ARG A 189 -5.19 15.57 -5.89
C ARG A 189 -5.37 16.74 -4.93
N ARG A 190 -6.07 16.48 -3.83
CA ARG A 190 -6.14 17.42 -2.71
C ARG A 190 -5.45 16.83 -1.49
N THR A 191 -4.55 17.59 -0.88
CA THR A 191 -3.82 17.21 0.33
C THR A 191 -4.15 18.20 1.42
N TYR A 192 -4.52 17.69 2.60
CA TYR A 192 -4.74 18.46 3.82
C TYR A 192 -3.75 18.00 4.88
N GLU A 193 -3.18 18.92 5.65
CA GLU A 193 -2.38 18.55 6.81
C GLU A 193 -3.29 18.07 7.94
N LEU A 194 -2.83 17.12 8.76
CA LEU A 194 -3.65 16.57 9.87
C LEU A 194 -4.00 17.64 10.92
N SER A 195 -3.19 18.69 11.05
CA SER A 195 -3.44 19.86 11.89
C SER A 195 -4.65 20.68 11.42
N GLU A 196 -5.01 20.60 10.14
CA GLU A 196 -6.11 21.35 9.52
C GLU A 196 -7.44 20.60 9.52
N VAL A 197 -7.40 19.33 9.94
CA VAL A 197 -8.58 18.47 10.07
C VAL A 197 -9.30 18.83 11.37
N THR A 198 -10.48 19.41 11.24
CA THR A 198 -11.28 19.88 12.38
C THR A 198 -12.16 18.77 12.96
N GLY A 199 -12.61 17.82 12.14
CA GLY A 199 -13.47 16.72 12.57
C GLY A 199 -13.46 15.54 11.59
N VAL A 200 -13.58 14.33 12.15
CA VAL A 200 -13.71 13.08 11.39
C VAL A 200 -14.83 12.25 12.00
N PHE A 201 -15.85 11.94 11.20
CA PHE A 201 -17.04 11.24 11.65
C PHE A 201 -17.37 10.07 10.73
N ALA A 202 -17.78 8.95 11.31
CA ALA A 202 -18.40 7.89 10.55
C ALA A 202 -19.89 8.18 10.37
N ALA A 203 -20.39 7.94 9.16
CA ALA A 203 -21.78 8.13 8.77
C ALA A 203 -22.22 6.96 7.88
N SER A 204 -23.54 6.82 7.69
CA SER A 204 -24.10 5.87 6.74
C SER A 204 -24.91 6.63 5.69
N LEU A 205 -24.58 6.41 4.42
CA LEU A 205 -25.24 7.03 3.29
C LEU A 205 -26.49 6.26 2.91
N SER A 206 -27.56 6.98 2.62
CA SER A 206 -28.79 6.43 2.03
C SER A 206 -28.63 6.08 0.54
N GLY A 207 -27.64 6.66 -0.14
CA GLY A 207 -27.36 6.45 -1.56
C GLY A 207 -27.98 7.47 -2.52
N SER A 208 -28.86 8.34 -2.05
CA SER A 208 -29.41 9.49 -2.80
C SER A 208 -28.73 10.82 -2.48
N GLU A 209 -27.78 10.82 -1.56
CA GLU A 209 -27.10 12.03 -1.09
C GLU A 209 -26.12 12.59 -2.12
N ARG A 210 -26.07 13.92 -2.22
CA ARG A 210 -25.08 14.61 -3.06
C ARG A 210 -23.71 14.53 -2.40
N LEU A 211 -22.91 13.59 -2.88
CA LEU A 211 -21.53 13.43 -2.45
C LEU A 211 -20.69 14.63 -2.90
N LYS A 212 -20.06 15.30 -1.93
CA LYS A 212 -19.18 16.43 -2.15
C LYS A 212 -17.73 15.95 -2.06
N PHE A 213 -16.97 16.14 -3.14
CA PHE A 213 -15.58 15.72 -3.24
C PHE A 213 -14.66 16.94 -3.44
N PRO A 214 -13.44 16.93 -2.85
CA PRO A 214 -12.47 18.02 -2.96
C PRO A 214 -11.73 18.09 -4.30
N ILE A 215 -11.99 17.13 -5.21
CA ILE A 215 -11.21 16.92 -6.43
C ILE A 215 -12.12 16.69 -7.63
N ALA A 216 -11.58 16.95 -8.81
CA ALA A 216 -12.18 16.50 -10.06
C ALA A 216 -12.18 14.96 -10.11
N LEU A 217 -13.32 14.39 -10.49
CA LEU A 217 -13.49 12.95 -10.55
C LEU A 217 -13.38 12.44 -11.99
N PRO A 218 -12.78 11.25 -12.20
CA PRO A 218 -12.58 10.69 -13.53
C PRO A 218 -13.87 10.13 -14.12
N VAL A 219 -14.82 9.72 -13.26
CA VAL A 219 -16.09 9.13 -13.63
C VAL A 219 -17.18 9.75 -12.77
N LYS A 220 -18.38 9.92 -13.34
CA LYS A 220 -19.55 10.38 -12.60
C LYS A 220 -19.83 9.44 -11.42
N VAL A 221 -20.07 10.02 -10.25
CA VAL A 221 -20.32 9.28 -9.03
C VAL A 221 -21.66 8.56 -9.13
N VAL A 222 -21.65 7.26 -8.87
CA VAL A 222 -22.86 6.48 -8.67
C VAL A 222 -23.19 6.55 -7.19
N GLY A 223 -24.38 7.06 -6.85
CA GLY A 223 -24.85 7.09 -5.47
C GLY A 223 -24.76 5.69 -4.85
N SER A 224 -24.01 5.56 -3.75
CA SER A 224 -23.72 4.27 -3.14
C SER A 224 -24.15 4.30 -1.68
N ALA A 225 -25.25 3.60 -1.37
CA ALA A 225 -25.75 3.45 -0.01
C ALA A 225 -24.77 2.64 0.86
N GLY A 226 -24.61 2.97 2.14
CA GLY A 226 -23.74 2.26 3.10
C GLY A 226 -22.70 3.18 3.76
N PRO A 227 -21.68 2.61 4.43
CA PRO A 227 -20.79 3.38 5.29
C PRO A 227 -19.99 4.44 4.52
N ALA A 228 -19.76 5.58 5.17
CA ALA A 228 -19.00 6.70 4.67
C ALA A 228 -18.31 7.46 5.80
N LEU A 229 -17.23 8.12 5.46
CA LEU A 229 -16.44 8.97 6.33
C LEU A 229 -16.71 10.43 5.97
N ILE A 230 -17.16 11.22 6.94
CA ILE A 230 -17.24 12.67 6.83
C ILE A 230 -15.91 13.24 7.34
N LEU A 231 -15.18 13.90 6.45
CA LEU A 231 -13.91 14.56 6.76
C LEU A 231 -14.13 16.07 6.67
N GLN A 232 -13.97 16.76 7.79
CA GLN A 232 -14.03 18.22 7.87
C GLN A 232 -12.60 18.77 7.96
N ALA A 233 -12.19 19.56 6.97
CA ALA A 233 -10.86 20.16 6.93
C ALA A 233 -10.92 21.56 6.32
N ARG A 234 -10.24 22.54 6.93
CA ARG A 234 -10.26 23.95 6.51
C ARG A 234 -11.67 24.54 6.26
N GLY A 235 -12.67 24.11 7.04
CA GLY A 235 -14.06 24.57 6.89
C GLY A 235 -14.81 23.95 5.71
N GLU A 236 -14.23 22.95 5.05
CA GLU A 236 -14.88 22.17 3.98
C GLU A 236 -15.23 20.77 4.49
N ASP A 237 -16.46 20.34 4.22
CA ASP A 237 -16.97 19.02 4.58
C ASP A 237 -17.01 18.10 3.36
N TRP A 238 -16.33 16.96 3.48
CA TRP A 238 -16.22 15.94 2.43
C TRP A 238 -16.84 14.64 2.86
N VAL A 239 -17.57 13.99 1.96
CA VAL A 239 -18.26 12.74 2.24
C VAL A 239 -17.64 11.64 1.40
N LEU A 240 -16.90 10.74 2.06
CA LEU A 240 -16.06 9.73 1.43
C LEU A 240 -16.64 8.33 1.67
N PRO A 241 -17.27 7.68 0.67
CA PRO A 241 -17.82 6.34 0.83
C PRO A 241 -16.69 5.31 1.02
N LEU A 242 -16.72 4.56 2.13
CA LEU A 242 -15.67 3.61 2.53
C LEU A 242 -16.32 2.35 3.12
N GLY A 243 -15.70 1.18 2.91
CA GLY A 243 -16.25 -0.08 3.43
C GLY A 243 -16.14 -0.26 4.95
N ALA A 244 -15.15 0.39 5.58
CA ALA A 244 -14.86 0.29 7.01
C ALA A 244 -14.78 1.70 7.64
N ALA A 245 -15.84 2.50 7.45
CA ALA A 245 -15.84 3.92 7.83
C ALA A 245 -15.54 4.15 9.32
N ASP A 246 -16.12 3.35 10.22
CA ASP A 246 -15.90 3.47 11.67
C ASP A 246 -14.44 3.28 12.05
N ALA A 247 -13.84 2.15 11.64
CA ALA A 247 -12.44 1.85 11.94
C ALA A 247 -11.47 2.87 11.33
N VAL A 248 -11.80 3.43 10.15
CA VAL A 248 -11.00 4.49 9.52
C VAL A 248 -11.17 5.82 10.24
N ALA A 249 -12.37 6.14 10.73
CA ALA A 249 -12.64 7.33 11.53
C ALA A 249 -11.86 7.28 12.85
N ASP A 250 -11.90 6.16 13.56
CA ASP A 250 -11.15 5.99 14.81
C ASP A 250 -9.63 6.11 14.59
N PHE A 251 -9.13 5.47 13.51
CA PHE A 251 -7.73 5.59 13.13
C PHE A 251 -7.32 7.04 12.81
N LEU A 252 -8.13 7.77 12.04
CA LEU A 252 -7.85 9.16 11.69
C LEU A 252 -7.95 10.08 12.89
N ASN A 253 -8.96 9.91 13.74
CA ASN A 253 -9.11 10.68 14.98
C ASN A 253 -7.91 10.48 15.90
N GLY A 254 -7.39 9.25 16.01
CA GLY A 254 -6.15 8.98 16.73
C GLY A 254 -4.95 9.77 16.17
N ARG A 255 -4.83 9.86 14.84
CA ARG A 255 -3.74 10.64 14.20
C ARG A 255 -3.90 12.14 14.33
N VAL A 256 -5.11 12.65 14.13
CA VAL A 256 -5.40 14.08 14.29
C VAL A 256 -5.14 14.52 15.72
N SER A 257 -5.53 13.70 16.71
CA SER A 257 -5.29 13.99 18.12
C SER A 257 -3.79 14.02 18.47
N ALA A 258 -2.99 13.14 17.86
CA ALA A 258 -1.54 13.14 18.03
C ALA A 258 -0.82 14.29 17.28
N ALA A 259 -1.45 14.83 16.23
CA ALA A 259 -0.89 15.91 15.41
C ALA A 259 -1.24 17.31 15.92
N LYS A 260 -2.29 17.45 16.75
CA LYS A 260 -2.62 18.73 17.39
C LYS A 260 -1.54 19.09 18.43
N PRO A 261 -0.93 20.29 18.38
CA PRO A 261 -0.06 20.72 19.45
C PRO A 261 -0.86 20.79 20.74
N THR A 262 -0.37 20.13 21.79
CA THR A 262 -0.88 20.31 23.16
C THR A 262 -0.81 21.80 23.52
N PRO A 263 -1.89 22.39 24.06
CA PRO A 263 -1.90 23.78 24.49
C PRO A 263 -0.90 24.04 25.62
#